data_AF-A0A7W9B4B8-F1
#
_entry.id   AF-A0A7W9B4B8-F1
#
_cell.length_a   1.000
_cell.length_b   1.000
_cell.length_c   1.000
_cell.angle_alpha   90.00
_cell.angle_beta   90.00
_cell.angle_gamma   90.00
#
_symmetry.space_group_name_H-M   'P 1'
#
loop_
_entity.id
_entity.type
_entity.pdbx_description
1 polymer ?
#
loop_
_entity_poly.entity_id
_entity_poly.type
_entity_poly.pdbx_seq_one_letter_code
_entity_poly.pdbx_strand_id
1 'polypeptide(L)'
;MTFRAIALLLAALLSATAARAEGFLKVDGTRIVNGSGEPIVLRGMGLGGWMLQEGYMLQLGEIGQQHRIRARLVELVGKKRTADFYRAWLDNHTTEADIAAMATWGFNSVRLPIHFDQLTLPADREAAPGEDTWLEEGFRRIDRLLAWSKANRIYLILDLHAAPGGQGNDLAISDRDPAKPSLWESAENQRKTVALWEKLATRYRDEPWIGGYDLINEPNWSFATPGEGNGCDETKNKAVWGLQQRITAAIRAVDKKHVVIVEGNCWGNNYKGLPPAWDANMVLSFHKYWNRNDAASIADIVALRDSYGRPIWLGESGENSNVWFRDAIALVEGEGIGWAFWPLKKIGFNQPLEIDPGPGWAAVVAWMTGKGPKPDPDAAYAAMIKLAENSRFERNIPHPDVVDAMLRQPHDASARPFVRHRLGTAPLTIRAADYDLGPAGVAYADTVDANYHVATGGERVLWNNGVTYRNDGVDIAREADSRPAVVDFVTGEWMRYSVEAAQAGHWTATIRARSAKGGTIALGERRIALPASTEWQDVAISGVALPAGTTPLILRAVACGDCAVESLTLAPR
;
A
#
# COMPACT_ATOMS: atom_id res chain seq x y z
N MET A 1 40.50 -30.76 19.14
CA MET A 1 39.76 -30.36 17.93
C MET A 1 40.66 -29.46 17.10
N THR A 2 41.03 -29.90 15.90
CA THR A 2 42.08 -29.29 15.08
C THR A 2 41.59 -28.02 14.37
N PHE A 3 42.46 -27.03 14.20
CA PHE A 3 42.24 -25.73 13.54
C PHE A 3 41.50 -25.79 12.17
N ARG A 4 41.51 -26.94 11.48
CA ARG A 4 40.74 -27.17 10.25
C ARG A 4 39.21 -27.26 10.44
N ALA A 5 38.72 -27.59 11.65
CA ALA A 5 37.29 -27.65 11.94
C ALA A 5 36.67 -26.26 12.18
N ILE A 6 37.46 -25.27 12.60
CA ILE A 6 37.00 -23.90 12.85
C ILE A 6 36.90 -23.12 11.52
N ALA A 7 37.76 -23.41 10.54
CA ALA A 7 37.69 -22.78 9.22
C ALA A 7 36.47 -23.21 8.39
N LEU A 8 35.95 -24.43 8.57
CA LEU A 8 34.74 -24.92 7.90
C LEU A 8 33.44 -24.40 8.54
N LEU A 9 33.46 -24.06 9.84
CA LEU A 9 32.31 -23.42 10.50
C LEU A 9 32.23 -21.91 10.25
N LEU A 10 33.36 -21.22 10.00
CA LEU A 10 33.34 -19.80 9.60
C LEU A 10 32.99 -19.59 8.12
N ALA A 11 33.21 -20.58 7.24
CA ALA A 11 32.80 -20.51 5.84
C ALA A 11 31.28 -20.72 5.65
N ALA A 12 30.62 -21.44 6.56
CA ALA A 12 29.17 -21.67 6.53
C ALA A 12 28.33 -20.49 7.05
N LEU A 13 28.95 -19.53 7.76
CA LEU A 13 28.28 -18.32 8.28
C LEU A 13 28.39 -17.09 7.35
N LEU A 14 29.01 -17.25 6.18
CA LEU A 14 29.12 -16.23 5.13
C LEU A 14 28.43 -16.62 3.81
N SER A 15 27.65 -17.71 3.81
CA SER A 15 26.91 -18.20 2.64
C SER A 15 25.39 -18.06 2.79
N ALA A 16 24.93 -17.00 3.43
CA ALA A 16 23.64 -16.41 3.07
C ALA A 16 23.88 -15.41 1.94
N THR A 17 24.44 -15.86 0.81
CA THR A 17 24.15 -15.18 -0.45
C THR A 17 22.67 -15.43 -0.68
N ALA A 18 21.83 -14.50 -0.26
CA ALA A 18 20.49 -14.39 -0.84
C ALA A 18 20.70 -14.51 -2.35
N ALA A 19 20.13 -15.58 -2.92
CA ALA A 19 20.00 -15.82 -4.35
C ALA A 19 19.78 -14.47 -5.04
N ARG A 20 20.83 -13.97 -5.68
CA ARG A 20 20.87 -12.60 -6.19
C ARG A 20 20.03 -12.60 -7.46
N ALA A 21 18.82 -12.06 -7.40
CA ALA A 21 17.96 -11.95 -8.57
C ALA A 21 18.69 -11.18 -9.69
N GLU A 22 19.05 -11.90 -10.74
CA GLU A 22 19.65 -11.36 -11.96
C GLU A 22 18.99 -12.04 -13.16
N GLY A 23 18.63 -11.25 -14.16
CA GLY A 23 18.01 -11.73 -15.40
C GLY A 23 16.47 -11.71 -15.40
N PHE A 24 15.92 -12.05 -16.55
CA PHE A 24 14.48 -12.06 -16.82
C PHE A 24 13.76 -13.03 -15.88
N LEU A 25 12.61 -12.60 -15.34
CA LEU A 25 11.66 -13.49 -14.70
C LEU A 25 11.07 -14.46 -15.72
N LYS A 26 10.80 -15.69 -15.29
CA LYS A 26 10.21 -16.75 -16.11
C LYS A 26 9.19 -17.55 -15.34
N VAL A 27 8.34 -18.26 -16.08
CA VAL A 27 7.41 -19.24 -15.52
C VAL A 27 8.08 -20.61 -15.51
N ASP A 28 8.07 -21.27 -14.35
CA ASP A 28 8.43 -22.68 -14.17
C ASP A 28 7.31 -23.41 -13.41
N GLY A 29 6.45 -24.11 -14.16
CA GLY A 29 5.25 -24.73 -13.63
C GLY A 29 4.35 -23.70 -12.95
N THR A 30 4.14 -23.85 -11.65
CA THR A 30 3.30 -22.97 -10.82
C THR A 30 4.08 -21.85 -10.13
N ARG A 31 5.36 -21.64 -10.49
CA ARG A 31 6.25 -20.67 -9.83
C ARG A 31 6.77 -19.63 -10.81
N ILE A 32 7.03 -18.44 -10.28
CA ILE A 32 7.88 -17.43 -10.93
C ILE A 32 9.32 -17.71 -10.49
N VAL A 33 10.25 -17.75 -11.43
CA VAL A 33 11.67 -17.97 -11.18
C VAL A 33 12.52 -16.84 -11.76
N ASN A 34 13.69 -16.58 -11.15
CA ASN A 34 14.65 -15.61 -11.64
C ASN A 34 15.46 -16.15 -12.86
N GLY A 35 16.41 -15.37 -13.37
CA GLY A 35 17.22 -15.76 -14.54
C GLY A 35 18.11 -17.00 -14.32
N SER A 36 18.32 -17.42 -13.06
CA SER A 36 19.04 -18.64 -12.69
C SER A 36 18.12 -19.86 -12.47
N GLY A 37 16.80 -19.68 -12.56
CA GLY A 37 15.82 -20.74 -12.36
C GLY A 37 15.41 -20.94 -10.89
N GLU A 38 15.81 -20.05 -9.98
CA GLU A 38 15.43 -20.12 -8.57
C GLU A 38 14.06 -19.46 -8.36
N PRO A 39 13.14 -20.08 -7.58
CA PRO A 39 11.87 -19.46 -7.21
C PRO A 39 12.04 -18.11 -6.53
N ILE A 40 11.21 -17.14 -6.91
CA ILE A 40 11.20 -15.80 -6.32
C ILE A 40 9.79 -15.42 -5.88
N VAL A 41 9.67 -14.98 -4.64
CA VAL A 41 8.48 -14.30 -4.13
C VAL A 41 8.68 -12.80 -4.37
N LEU A 42 7.89 -12.23 -5.28
CA LEU A 42 7.87 -10.80 -5.51
C LEU A 42 7.19 -10.13 -4.31
N ARG A 43 7.84 -9.14 -3.71
CA ARG A 43 7.34 -8.34 -2.59
C ARG A 43 7.43 -6.89 -3.01
N GLY A 44 6.29 -6.28 -3.31
CA GLY A 44 6.28 -4.95 -3.89
C GLY A 44 5.19 -4.02 -3.41
N MET A 45 5.33 -2.77 -3.85
CA MET A 45 4.32 -1.73 -3.70
C MET A 45 3.94 -1.19 -5.09
N GLY A 46 2.68 -0.79 -5.23
CA GLY A 46 2.17 -0.04 -6.36
C GLY A 46 2.41 1.46 -6.18
N LEU A 47 2.82 2.13 -7.26
CA LEU A 47 3.02 3.58 -7.31
C LEU A 47 1.73 4.35 -7.60
N GLY A 48 0.64 3.96 -6.93
CA GLY A 48 -0.65 4.63 -7.00
C GLY A 48 -0.55 6.11 -6.63
N GLY A 49 -1.39 6.93 -7.26
CA GLY A 49 -1.36 8.38 -7.11
C GLY A 49 -0.35 9.09 -8.00
N TRP A 50 0.63 8.40 -8.60
CA TRP A 50 1.67 9.03 -9.42
C TRP A 50 1.26 9.30 -10.88
N MET A 51 1.38 8.28 -11.74
CA MET A 51 1.02 8.34 -13.16
C MET A 51 -0.47 8.06 -13.41
N LEU A 52 -1.21 7.72 -12.35
CA LEU A 52 -2.65 7.63 -12.27
C LEU A 52 -3.10 8.09 -10.89
N GLN A 53 -4.08 8.98 -10.82
CA GLN A 53 -4.64 9.50 -9.58
C GLN A 53 -6.05 8.98 -9.34
N GLU A 54 -6.29 8.51 -8.12
CA GLU A 54 -7.62 8.23 -7.59
C GLU A 54 -7.98 9.26 -6.52
N GLY A 55 -9.25 9.69 -6.51
CA GLY A 55 -9.70 10.77 -5.63
C GLY A 55 -9.50 10.53 -4.14
N TYR A 56 -9.64 9.30 -3.68
CA TYR A 56 -9.53 8.98 -2.25
C TYR A 56 -8.10 9.21 -1.71
N MET A 57 -7.07 8.99 -2.53
CA MET A 57 -5.67 9.24 -2.17
C MET A 57 -5.37 10.72 -1.93
N LEU A 58 -6.22 11.59 -2.49
CA LEU A 58 -6.17 13.04 -2.36
C LEU A 58 -7.23 13.59 -1.39
N GLN A 59 -7.98 12.71 -0.72
CA GLN A 59 -9.14 13.02 0.14
C GLN A 59 -10.26 13.80 -0.56
N LEU A 60 -10.50 13.54 -1.85
CA LEU A 60 -11.50 14.24 -2.67
C LEU A 60 -12.92 13.66 -2.60
N GLY A 61 -13.19 12.77 -1.64
CA GLY A 61 -14.49 12.14 -1.45
C GLY A 61 -14.98 11.43 -2.71
N GLU A 62 -16.17 11.79 -3.18
CA GLU A 62 -16.83 11.17 -4.35
C GLU A 62 -16.22 11.56 -5.71
N ILE A 63 -15.27 12.51 -5.75
CA ILE A 63 -14.57 12.87 -6.98
C ILE A 63 -13.42 11.89 -7.18
N GLY A 64 -13.73 10.70 -7.68
CA GLY A 64 -12.78 9.60 -7.86
C GLY A 64 -11.95 9.69 -9.13
N GLN A 65 -12.55 10.05 -10.26
CA GLN A 65 -11.92 9.97 -11.59
C GLN A 65 -10.92 11.11 -11.84
N GLN A 66 -9.71 10.76 -12.29
CA GLN A 66 -8.64 11.71 -12.62
C GLN A 66 -9.07 12.81 -13.60
N HIS A 67 -9.83 12.49 -14.66
CA HIS A 67 -10.30 13.51 -15.61
C HIS A 67 -11.23 14.56 -14.97
N ARG A 68 -12.03 14.15 -13.97
CA ARG A 68 -12.90 15.07 -13.20
C ARG A 68 -12.08 15.90 -12.21
N ILE A 69 -11.09 15.29 -11.55
CA ILE A 69 -10.14 16.01 -10.68
C ILE A 69 -9.45 17.12 -11.51
N ARG A 70 -8.90 16.76 -12.67
CA ARG A 70 -8.29 17.72 -13.62
C ARG A 70 -9.24 18.84 -14.02
N ALA A 71 -10.48 18.51 -14.40
CA ALA A 71 -11.46 19.51 -14.82
C ALA A 71 -11.77 20.53 -13.70
N ARG A 72 -11.93 20.06 -12.46
CA ARG A 72 -12.18 20.94 -11.30
C ARG A 72 -10.98 21.82 -10.98
N LEU A 73 -9.75 21.29 -11.07
CA LEU A 73 -8.55 22.12 -10.90
C LEU A 73 -8.42 23.17 -12.00
N VAL A 74 -8.76 22.84 -13.25
CA VAL A 74 -8.81 23.83 -14.36
C VAL A 74 -9.85 24.91 -14.10
N GLU A 75 -11.03 24.55 -13.59
CA GLU A 75 -12.07 25.52 -13.20
C GLU A 75 -11.61 26.44 -12.06
N LEU A 76 -10.75 25.94 -11.17
CA LEU A 76 -10.26 26.68 -10.02
C LEU A 76 -9.12 27.65 -10.37
N VAL A 77 -8.08 27.16 -11.06
CA VAL A 77 -6.82 27.90 -11.27
C VAL A 77 -6.46 28.11 -12.74
N GLY A 78 -7.25 27.58 -13.67
CA GLY A 78 -7.00 27.66 -15.11
C GLY A 78 -6.03 26.59 -15.64
N LYS A 79 -6.01 26.44 -16.97
CA LYS A 79 -5.26 25.37 -17.67
C LYS A 79 -3.75 25.42 -17.40
N LYS A 80 -3.14 26.61 -17.46
CA LYS A 80 -1.69 26.77 -17.28
C LYS A 80 -1.24 26.32 -15.89
N ARG A 81 -1.88 26.84 -14.85
CA ARG A 81 -1.55 26.51 -13.44
C ARG A 81 -1.83 25.05 -13.11
N THR A 82 -2.88 24.48 -13.70
CA THR A 82 -3.14 23.04 -13.56
C THR A 82 -2.04 22.21 -14.21
N ALA A 83 -1.58 22.58 -15.42
CA ALA A 83 -0.46 21.91 -16.08
C ALA A 83 0.85 22.05 -15.27
N ASP A 84 1.10 23.21 -14.67
CA ASP A 84 2.23 23.45 -13.77
C ASP A 84 2.18 22.50 -12.56
N PHE A 85 1.00 22.33 -11.94
CA PHE A 85 0.78 21.38 -10.86
C PHE A 85 1.05 19.93 -11.27
N TYR A 86 0.48 19.44 -12.38
CA TYR A 86 0.68 18.04 -12.80
C TYR A 86 2.14 17.73 -13.14
N ARG A 87 2.86 18.67 -13.73
CA ARG A 87 4.31 18.54 -13.93
C ARG A 87 5.04 18.46 -12.59
N ALA A 88 4.78 19.38 -11.67
CA ALA A 88 5.37 19.36 -10.34
C ALA A 88 5.03 18.06 -9.58
N TRP A 89 3.80 17.58 -9.67
CA TRP A 89 3.36 16.32 -9.07
C TRP A 89 4.15 15.15 -9.62
N LEU A 90 4.22 14.99 -10.95
CA LEU A 90 4.96 13.89 -11.57
C LEU A 90 6.47 13.96 -11.32
N ASP A 91 7.03 15.14 -11.08
CA ASP A 91 8.46 15.35 -10.79
C ASP A 91 8.83 15.11 -9.33
N ASN A 92 7.86 15.19 -8.41
CA ASN A 92 8.10 15.10 -6.96
C ASN A 92 7.53 13.84 -6.32
N HIS A 93 6.42 13.30 -6.83
CA HIS A 93 5.71 12.20 -6.18
C HIS A 93 6.50 10.90 -6.18
N THR A 94 7.25 10.57 -7.23
CA THR A 94 8.11 9.39 -7.23
C THR A 94 9.50 9.77 -7.71
N THR A 95 10.48 9.46 -6.89
CA THR A 95 11.89 9.79 -7.09
C THR A 95 12.77 8.57 -6.81
N GLU A 96 14.08 8.70 -7.06
CA GLU A 96 15.05 7.65 -6.72
C GLU A 96 15.03 7.29 -5.23
N ALA A 97 14.81 8.27 -4.35
CA ALA A 97 14.79 8.08 -2.91
C ALA A 97 13.68 7.12 -2.46
N ASP A 98 12.53 7.15 -3.13
CA ASP A 98 11.43 6.22 -2.89
C ASP A 98 11.84 4.77 -3.18
N ILE A 99 12.47 4.55 -4.34
CA ILE A 99 12.90 3.21 -4.78
C ILE A 99 14.06 2.69 -3.92
N ALA A 100 15.00 3.55 -3.55
CA ALA A 100 16.09 3.22 -2.64
C ALA A 100 15.58 2.84 -1.23
N ALA A 101 14.57 3.55 -0.73
CA ALA A 101 13.92 3.22 0.54
C ALA A 101 13.22 1.87 0.47
N MET A 102 12.44 1.61 -0.58
CA MET A 102 11.80 0.31 -0.82
C MET A 102 12.82 -0.84 -0.78
N ALA A 103 13.95 -0.70 -1.47
CA ALA A 103 15.01 -1.72 -1.48
C ALA A 103 15.62 -1.93 -0.09
N THR A 104 15.85 -0.84 0.64
CA THR A 104 16.41 -0.87 2.00
C THR A 104 15.47 -1.56 2.98
N TRP A 105 14.16 -1.35 2.83
CA TRP A 105 13.14 -1.99 3.66
C TRP A 105 13.02 -3.49 3.40
N GLY A 106 13.30 -3.94 2.17
CA GLY A 106 13.29 -5.35 1.78
C GLY A 106 12.32 -5.69 0.65
N PHE A 107 11.69 -4.70 0.02
CA PHE A 107 10.92 -4.92 -1.21
C PHE A 107 11.87 -5.27 -2.37
N ASN A 108 11.42 -6.14 -3.27
CA ASN A 108 12.20 -6.57 -4.44
C ASN A 108 11.47 -6.33 -5.79
N SER A 109 10.26 -5.79 -5.75
CA SER A 109 9.51 -5.37 -6.94
C SER A 109 8.75 -4.07 -6.70
N VAL A 110 8.44 -3.37 -7.79
CA VAL A 110 7.56 -2.20 -7.81
C VAL A 110 6.59 -2.35 -8.97
N ARG A 111 5.30 -2.13 -8.72
CA ARG A 111 4.25 -2.12 -9.75
C ARG A 111 3.98 -0.67 -10.15
N LEU A 112 4.08 -0.34 -11.43
CA LEU A 112 3.81 0.99 -11.97
C LEU A 112 2.44 1.01 -12.66
N PRO A 113 1.44 1.64 -12.04
CA PRO A 113 0.15 1.89 -12.66
C PRO A 113 0.28 3.02 -13.68
N ILE A 114 -0.05 2.72 -14.92
CA ILE A 114 0.06 3.65 -16.03
C ILE A 114 -1.34 4.04 -16.48
N HIS A 115 -1.63 5.34 -16.43
CA HIS A 115 -2.71 5.90 -17.20
C HIS A 115 -2.26 6.09 -18.66
N PHE A 116 -3.01 5.58 -19.64
CA PHE A 116 -2.62 5.64 -21.06
C PHE A 116 -2.32 7.06 -21.55
N ASP A 117 -3.02 8.06 -21.01
CA ASP A 117 -2.86 9.47 -21.38
C ASP A 117 -1.50 10.08 -21.04
N GLN A 118 -0.67 9.37 -20.27
CA GLN A 118 0.72 9.73 -20.04
C GLN A 118 1.60 9.37 -21.24
N LEU A 119 1.17 8.43 -22.08
CA LEU A 119 1.96 7.83 -23.15
C LEU A 119 1.39 8.07 -24.54
N THR A 120 0.08 8.30 -24.66
CA THR A 120 -0.57 8.58 -25.95
C THR A 120 -1.84 9.42 -25.77
N LEU A 121 -2.28 10.13 -26.82
CA LEU A 121 -3.54 10.87 -26.76
C LEU A 121 -4.74 9.89 -26.66
N PRO A 122 -5.91 10.31 -26.15
CA PRO A 122 -7.12 9.53 -26.34
C PRO A 122 -7.53 9.51 -27.82
N ALA A 123 -8.23 8.44 -28.23
CA ALA A 123 -8.61 8.22 -29.62
C ALA A 123 -9.39 9.39 -30.24
N ASP A 124 -10.23 10.07 -29.45
CA ASP A 124 -11.03 11.23 -29.88
C ASP A 124 -10.21 12.53 -30.04
N ARG A 125 -8.91 12.50 -29.76
CA ARG A 125 -7.97 13.61 -29.93
C ARG A 125 -6.86 13.34 -30.95
N GLU A 126 -6.85 12.17 -31.57
CA GLU A 126 -5.94 11.88 -32.68
C GLU A 126 -6.38 12.63 -33.94
N ALA A 127 -5.43 12.93 -34.83
CA ALA A 127 -5.71 13.65 -36.07
C ALA A 127 -6.59 12.82 -37.03
N ALA A 128 -6.40 11.50 -37.04
CA ALA A 128 -7.23 10.54 -37.77
C ALA A 128 -7.33 9.19 -37.03
N PRO A 129 -8.42 8.43 -37.21
CA PRO A 129 -8.50 7.06 -36.70
C PRO A 129 -7.37 6.17 -37.22
N GLY A 130 -6.80 5.34 -36.34
CA GLY A 130 -5.67 4.48 -36.69
C GLY A 130 -4.29 5.12 -36.50
N GLU A 131 -4.21 6.42 -36.21
CA GLU A 131 -2.97 7.10 -35.85
C GLU A 131 -2.71 7.08 -34.33
N ASP A 132 -1.43 7.06 -33.96
CA ASP A 132 -1.00 7.07 -32.57
C ASP A 132 0.02 8.18 -32.30
N THR A 133 -0.43 9.25 -31.64
CA THR A 133 0.47 10.27 -31.11
C THR A 133 1.08 9.76 -29.80
N TRP A 134 2.40 9.60 -29.79
CA TRP A 134 3.17 9.16 -28.61
C TRP A 134 3.73 10.34 -27.81
N LEU A 135 3.58 10.30 -26.50
CA LEU A 135 4.02 11.35 -25.57
C LEU A 135 5.36 10.96 -24.92
N GLU A 136 6.48 11.36 -25.52
CA GLU A 136 7.83 10.91 -25.13
C GLU A 136 8.22 11.24 -23.67
N GLU A 137 7.63 12.27 -23.04
CA GLU A 137 7.89 12.56 -21.62
C GLU A 137 7.44 11.42 -20.70
N GLY A 138 6.30 10.78 -20.96
CA GLY A 138 5.84 9.65 -20.16
C GLY A 138 6.78 8.46 -20.26
N PHE A 139 7.27 8.14 -21.48
CA PHE A 139 8.28 7.11 -21.66
C PHE A 139 9.59 7.44 -20.94
N ARG A 140 10.07 8.69 -21.01
CA ARG A 140 11.27 9.14 -20.28
C ARG A 140 11.11 9.04 -18.76
N ARG A 141 9.88 9.15 -18.21
CA ARG A 141 9.62 8.92 -16.77
C ARG A 141 9.77 7.45 -16.40
N ILE A 142 9.24 6.55 -17.24
CA ILE A 142 9.40 5.11 -17.05
C ILE A 142 10.89 4.73 -17.15
N ASP A 143 11.66 5.28 -18.10
CA ASP A 143 13.10 5.03 -18.19
C ASP A 143 13.85 5.46 -16.91
N ARG A 144 13.48 6.61 -16.31
CA ARG A 144 14.06 7.08 -15.04
C ARG A 144 13.74 6.11 -13.90
N LEU A 145 12.48 5.71 -13.76
CA LEU A 145 12.06 4.73 -12.77
C LEU A 145 12.81 3.40 -12.95
N LEU A 146 12.94 2.94 -14.18
CA LEU A 146 13.64 1.71 -14.52
C LEU A 146 15.13 1.80 -14.16
N ALA A 147 15.77 2.94 -14.42
CA ALA A 147 17.16 3.17 -14.01
C ALA A 147 17.32 3.10 -12.48
N TRP A 148 16.42 3.72 -11.72
CA TRP A 148 16.43 3.64 -10.24
C TRP A 148 16.16 2.23 -9.74
N SER A 149 15.20 1.53 -10.35
CA SER A 149 14.84 0.15 -10.00
C SER A 149 16.02 -0.79 -10.24
N LYS A 150 16.68 -0.67 -11.39
CA LYS A 150 17.91 -1.41 -11.74
C LYS A 150 19.06 -1.13 -10.78
N ALA A 151 19.30 0.14 -10.44
CA ALA A 151 20.35 0.52 -9.50
C ALA A 151 20.13 -0.08 -8.10
N ASN A 152 18.87 -0.25 -7.71
CA ASN A 152 18.46 -0.80 -6.42
C ASN A 152 18.07 -2.29 -6.47
N ARG A 153 18.23 -2.94 -7.63
CA ARG A 153 17.91 -4.36 -7.86
C ARG A 153 16.45 -4.74 -7.53
N ILE A 154 15.53 -3.85 -7.90
CA ILE A 154 14.08 -4.04 -7.82
C ILE A 154 13.54 -4.29 -9.22
N TYR A 155 12.67 -5.30 -9.37
CA TYR A 155 11.94 -5.51 -10.62
C TYR A 155 10.83 -4.48 -10.80
N LEU A 156 10.77 -3.86 -11.96
CA LEU A 156 9.68 -2.97 -12.36
C LEU A 156 8.63 -3.74 -13.16
N ILE A 157 7.40 -3.80 -12.66
CA ILE A 157 6.24 -4.37 -13.35
C ILE A 157 5.43 -3.22 -13.93
N LEU A 158 5.20 -3.24 -15.24
CA LEU A 158 4.38 -2.23 -15.91
C LEU A 158 2.93 -2.70 -15.92
N ASP A 159 2.03 -1.87 -15.41
CA ASP A 159 0.59 -2.14 -15.34
C ASP A 159 -0.17 -1.10 -16.15
N LEU A 160 -0.96 -1.55 -17.14
CA LEU A 160 -1.92 -0.67 -17.81
C LEU A 160 -3.18 -0.51 -16.97
N HIS A 161 -3.10 0.46 -16.06
CA HIS A 161 -4.10 0.67 -15.03
C HIS A 161 -5.35 1.41 -15.52
N ALA A 162 -5.18 2.34 -16.44
CA ALA A 162 -6.29 2.92 -17.20
C ALA A 162 -6.00 2.82 -18.69
N ALA A 163 -6.74 1.96 -19.37
CA ALA A 163 -6.64 1.76 -20.80
C ALA A 163 -7.39 2.85 -21.58
N PRO A 164 -7.06 3.10 -22.87
CA PRO A 164 -7.88 3.94 -23.74
C PRO A 164 -9.37 3.61 -23.64
N GLY A 165 -10.19 4.61 -23.28
CA GLY A 165 -11.63 4.48 -23.08
C GLY A 165 -12.08 3.92 -21.73
N GLY A 166 -11.19 3.37 -20.90
CA GLY A 166 -11.52 2.79 -19.59
C GLY A 166 -12.17 1.41 -19.66
N GLN A 167 -11.71 0.50 -18.81
CA GLN A 167 -12.05 -0.93 -18.85
C GLN A 167 -13.10 -1.39 -17.82
N GLY A 168 -13.59 -0.50 -16.95
CA GLY A 168 -14.45 -0.88 -15.82
C GLY A 168 -15.63 0.04 -15.56
N ASN A 169 -16.65 -0.47 -14.85
CA ASN A 169 -17.77 0.26 -14.25
C ASN A 169 -17.44 0.95 -12.92
N ASP A 170 -16.38 0.52 -12.24
CA ASP A 170 -15.72 1.33 -11.23
C ASP A 170 -14.90 2.43 -11.91
N LEU A 171 -15.51 3.61 -11.97
CA LEU A 171 -15.03 4.72 -12.78
C LEU A 171 -13.73 5.32 -12.23
N ALA A 172 -13.49 5.24 -10.92
CA ALA A 172 -12.31 5.84 -10.29
C ALA A 172 -11.03 5.12 -10.73
N ILE A 173 -11.08 3.79 -10.74
CA ILE A 173 -9.93 2.90 -11.03
C ILE A 173 -9.46 3.08 -12.47
N SER A 174 -10.41 3.08 -13.42
CA SER A 174 -10.11 3.09 -14.87
C SER A 174 -10.16 4.48 -15.53
N ASP A 175 -10.33 5.56 -14.75
CA ASP A 175 -10.60 6.93 -15.20
C ASP A 175 -11.65 7.04 -16.33
N ARG A 176 -12.64 6.14 -16.33
CA ARG A 176 -13.64 6.08 -17.41
C ARG A 176 -14.57 7.28 -17.35
N ASP A 177 -14.77 7.91 -18.51
CA ASP A 177 -15.85 8.87 -18.76
C ASP A 177 -17.07 8.14 -19.35
N PRO A 178 -18.18 7.99 -18.60
CA PRO A 178 -19.38 7.31 -19.10
C PRO A 178 -20.06 8.00 -20.29
N ALA A 179 -19.70 9.26 -20.59
CA ALA A 179 -20.22 9.97 -21.77
C ALA A 179 -19.48 9.60 -23.07
N LYS A 180 -18.46 8.74 -23.00
CA LYS A 180 -17.66 8.30 -24.15
C LYS A 180 -17.67 6.77 -24.27
N PRO A 181 -17.44 6.22 -25.48
CA PRO A 181 -17.31 4.78 -25.66
C PRO A 181 -16.18 4.20 -24.80
N SER A 182 -16.48 3.13 -24.07
CA SER A 182 -15.51 2.39 -23.26
C SER A 182 -14.45 1.68 -24.11
N LEU A 183 -13.49 1.02 -23.45
CA LEU A 183 -12.58 0.08 -24.11
C LEU A 183 -13.35 -1.05 -24.84
N TRP A 184 -14.47 -1.49 -24.27
CA TRP A 184 -15.22 -2.64 -24.78
C TRP A 184 -16.13 -2.28 -25.96
N GLU A 185 -16.51 -1.01 -26.09
CA GLU A 185 -17.44 -0.51 -27.11
C GLU A 185 -16.73 0.09 -28.33
N SER A 186 -15.41 0.33 -28.25
CA SER A 186 -14.65 1.00 -29.30
C SER A 186 -13.50 0.14 -29.84
N ALA A 187 -13.60 -0.23 -31.12
CA ALA A 187 -12.53 -0.94 -31.82
C ALA A 187 -11.22 -0.13 -31.86
N GLU A 188 -11.31 1.20 -31.92
CA GLU A 188 -10.14 2.08 -31.95
C GLU A 188 -9.45 2.13 -30.57
N ASN A 189 -10.22 2.17 -29.47
CA ASN A 189 -9.65 2.07 -28.13
C ASN A 189 -8.90 0.74 -27.93
N GLN A 190 -9.46 -0.37 -28.42
CA GLN A 190 -8.79 -1.68 -28.36
C GLN A 190 -7.55 -1.74 -29.25
N ARG A 191 -7.60 -1.21 -30.48
CA ARG A 191 -6.44 -1.14 -31.38
C ARG A 191 -5.31 -0.35 -30.72
N LYS A 192 -5.63 0.82 -30.15
CA LYS A 192 -4.67 1.69 -29.48
C LYS A 192 -4.07 1.07 -28.23
N THR A 193 -4.88 0.33 -27.45
CA THR A 193 -4.39 -0.47 -26.31
C THR A 193 -3.35 -1.49 -26.75
N VAL A 194 -3.61 -2.22 -27.84
CA VAL A 194 -2.67 -3.19 -28.41
C VAL A 194 -1.39 -2.50 -28.91
N ALA A 195 -1.54 -1.38 -29.62
CA ALA A 195 -0.41 -0.60 -30.13
C ALA A 195 0.47 -0.03 -29.01
N LEU A 196 -0.13 0.41 -27.89
CA LEU A 196 0.59 0.89 -26.72
C LEU A 196 1.45 -0.22 -26.10
N TRP A 197 0.91 -1.42 -25.98
CA TRP A 197 1.68 -2.57 -25.48
C TRP A 197 2.81 -2.98 -26.42
N GLU A 198 2.57 -2.99 -27.74
CA GLU A 198 3.64 -3.23 -28.72
C GLU A 198 4.75 -2.17 -28.60
N LYS A 199 4.38 -0.90 -28.38
CA LYS A 199 5.33 0.21 -28.18
C LYS A 199 6.19 0.02 -26.91
N LEU A 200 5.55 -0.32 -25.79
CA LEU A 200 6.24 -0.59 -24.51
C LEU A 200 7.15 -1.81 -24.62
N ALA A 201 6.65 -2.93 -25.15
CA ALA A 201 7.42 -4.15 -25.34
C ALA A 201 8.61 -3.92 -26.30
N THR A 202 8.41 -3.20 -27.40
CA THR A 202 9.51 -2.85 -28.32
C THR A 202 10.62 -2.08 -27.62
N ARG A 203 10.26 -1.13 -26.75
CA ARG A 203 11.22 -0.28 -26.01
C ARG A 203 12.00 -1.09 -24.97
N TYR A 204 11.34 -2.00 -24.26
CA TYR A 204 11.92 -2.65 -23.08
C TYR A 204 12.29 -4.12 -23.25
N ARG A 205 12.07 -4.74 -24.41
CA ARG A 205 12.32 -6.17 -24.67
C ARG A 205 13.67 -6.70 -24.19
N ASP A 206 14.70 -5.86 -24.10
CA ASP A 206 16.07 -6.25 -23.75
C ASP A 206 16.48 -5.88 -22.32
N GLU A 207 15.58 -5.29 -21.52
CA GLU A 207 15.87 -4.87 -20.14
C GLU A 207 15.34 -5.87 -19.09
N PRO A 208 16.19 -6.72 -18.49
CA PRO A 208 15.75 -7.75 -17.55
C PRO A 208 15.17 -7.22 -16.23
N TRP A 209 15.39 -5.94 -15.89
CA TRP A 209 14.77 -5.33 -14.71
C TRP A 209 13.32 -4.91 -14.91
N ILE A 210 12.79 -5.01 -16.12
CA ILE A 210 11.36 -5.15 -16.30
C ILE A 210 10.96 -6.57 -15.90
N GLY A 211 10.21 -6.70 -14.81
CA GLY A 211 9.76 -8.00 -14.29
C GLY A 211 8.67 -8.63 -15.15
N GLY A 212 7.80 -7.80 -15.74
CA GLY A 212 6.70 -8.27 -16.58
C GLY A 212 5.75 -7.15 -16.98
N TYR A 213 4.75 -7.56 -17.76
CA TYR A 213 3.71 -6.72 -18.32
C TYR A 213 2.35 -7.17 -17.80
N ASP A 214 1.75 -6.37 -16.92
CA ASP A 214 0.40 -6.54 -16.40
C ASP A 214 -0.60 -5.85 -17.34
N LEU A 215 -1.27 -6.68 -18.15
CA LEU A 215 -1.79 -6.26 -19.46
C LEU A 215 -2.97 -5.30 -19.34
N ILE A 216 -3.80 -5.48 -18.34
CA ILE A 216 -5.00 -4.68 -18.11
C ILE A 216 -5.44 -4.84 -16.66
N ASN A 217 -5.45 -3.75 -15.91
CA ASN A 217 -5.86 -3.77 -14.52
C ASN A 217 -7.37 -3.95 -14.37
N GLU A 218 -7.78 -4.88 -13.52
CA GLU A 218 -9.14 -4.98 -12.98
C GLU A 218 -10.27 -4.70 -13.98
N PRO A 219 -10.40 -5.42 -15.11
CA PRO A 219 -11.67 -5.41 -15.84
C PRO A 219 -12.83 -5.64 -14.86
N ASN A 220 -13.83 -4.76 -14.89
CA ASN A 220 -15.00 -4.86 -14.04
C ASN A 220 -16.25 -4.43 -14.83
N TRP A 221 -16.52 -5.21 -15.89
CA TRP A 221 -17.52 -4.89 -16.90
C TRP A 221 -18.50 -6.04 -17.10
N SER A 222 -19.79 -5.73 -17.17
CA SER A 222 -20.80 -6.72 -17.53
C SER A 222 -21.10 -6.68 -19.03
N PHE A 223 -20.90 -7.80 -19.71
CA PHE A 223 -21.14 -7.96 -21.15
C PHE A 223 -22.55 -8.51 -21.43
N ALA A 224 -23.06 -9.37 -20.55
CA ALA A 224 -24.40 -9.94 -20.60
C ALA A 224 -25.46 -8.91 -20.22
N THR A 225 -25.14 -8.02 -19.28
CA THR A 225 -26.02 -6.92 -18.83
C THR A 225 -25.29 -5.57 -18.89
N PRO A 226 -25.03 -5.01 -20.09
CA PRO A 226 -24.30 -3.76 -20.22
C PRO A 226 -24.93 -2.62 -19.40
N GLY A 227 -24.10 -1.87 -18.67
CA GLY A 227 -24.52 -0.77 -17.81
C GLY A 227 -24.90 -1.17 -16.38
N GLU A 228 -24.99 -2.47 -16.08
CA GLU A 228 -25.30 -2.99 -14.74
C GLU A 228 -24.23 -4.00 -14.29
N GLY A 229 -23.73 -3.82 -13.07
CA GLY A 229 -22.79 -4.76 -12.45
C GLY A 229 -21.33 -4.64 -12.92
N ASN A 230 -20.49 -5.47 -12.30
CA ASN A 230 -19.03 -5.39 -12.41
C ASN A 230 -18.42 -6.66 -13.02
N GLY A 231 -19.24 -7.46 -13.71
CA GLY A 231 -18.79 -8.68 -14.41
C GLY A 231 -18.51 -9.87 -13.49
N CYS A 232 -19.02 -9.87 -12.26
CA CYS A 232 -18.83 -10.97 -11.30
C CYS A 232 -19.69 -12.20 -11.61
N ASP A 233 -20.82 -12.01 -12.27
CA ASP A 233 -21.76 -13.03 -12.74
C ASP A 233 -21.46 -13.52 -14.18
N GLU A 234 -20.48 -12.91 -14.85
CA GLU A 234 -20.06 -13.32 -16.18
C GLU A 234 -19.54 -14.76 -16.19
N THR A 235 -20.04 -15.56 -17.13
CA THR A 235 -19.70 -16.99 -17.23
C THR A 235 -18.66 -17.30 -18.30
N LYS A 236 -18.37 -16.34 -19.19
CA LYS A 236 -17.52 -16.58 -20.37
C LYS A 236 -16.38 -15.58 -20.54
N ASN A 237 -16.56 -14.31 -20.18
CA ASN A 237 -15.54 -13.26 -20.26
C ASN A 237 -14.76 -13.21 -21.61
N LYS A 238 -15.41 -13.57 -22.73
CA LYS A 238 -14.73 -13.76 -24.03
C LYS A 238 -14.00 -12.52 -24.53
N ALA A 239 -14.59 -11.34 -24.31
CA ALA A 239 -14.00 -10.07 -24.73
C ALA A 239 -12.72 -9.75 -23.95
N VAL A 240 -12.72 -10.00 -22.64
CA VAL A 240 -11.55 -9.83 -21.76
C VAL A 240 -10.40 -10.72 -22.23
N TRP A 241 -10.65 -12.02 -22.41
CA TRP A 241 -9.63 -12.96 -22.87
C TRP A 241 -9.16 -12.68 -24.29
N GLY A 242 -10.08 -12.37 -25.20
CA GLY A 242 -9.75 -12.05 -26.59
C GLY A 242 -8.86 -10.81 -26.72
N LEU A 243 -9.08 -9.78 -25.90
CA LEU A 243 -8.22 -8.61 -25.88
C LEU A 243 -6.83 -8.93 -25.33
N GLN A 244 -6.73 -9.62 -24.19
CA GLN A 244 -5.44 -9.99 -23.59
C GLN A 244 -4.61 -10.92 -24.50
N GLN A 245 -5.25 -11.83 -25.25
CA GLN A 245 -4.60 -12.63 -26.29
C GLN A 245 -4.05 -11.78 -27.43
N ARG A 246 -4.80 -10.78 -27.91
CA ARG A 246 -4.33 -9.85 -28.94
C ARG A 246 -3.15 -9.01 -28.46
N ILE A 247 -3.22 -8.51 -27.23
CA ILE A 247 -2.11 -7.78 -26.59
C ILE A 247 -0.88 -8.69 -26.49
N THR A 248 -1.05 -9.92 -25.98
CA THR A 248 0.05 -10.89 -25.86
C THR A 248 0.68 -11.20 -27.23
N ALA A 249 -0.13 -11.39 -28.27
CA ALA A 249 0.38 -11.65 -29.62
C ALA A 249 1.21 -10.48 -30.16
N ALA A 250 0.78 -9.24 -29.93
CA ALA A 250 1.53 -8.04 -30.33
C ALA A 250 2.84 -7.89 -29.55
N ILE A 251 2.82 -8.08 -28.22
CA ILE A 251 4.02 -8.14 -27.38
C ILE A 251 4.98 -9.20 -27.92
N ARG A 252 4.47 -10.41 -28.17
CA ARG A 252 5.28 -11.52 -28.67
C ARG A 252 5.82 -11.28 -30.08
N ALA A 253 5.26 -10.39 -30.88
CA ALA A 253 5.87 -10.04 -32.18
C ALA A 253 7.26 -9.38 -32.00
N VAL A 254 7.49 -8.69 -30.89
CA VAL A 254 8.70 -7.89 -30.63
C VAL A 254 9.51 -8.33 -29.40
N ASP A 255 8.90 -9.09 -28.49
CA ASP A 255 9.48 -9.53 -27.22
C ASP A 255 9.06 -10.95 -26.82
N LYS A 256 10.04 -11.85 -26.75
CA LYS A 256 9.85 -13.28 -26.43
C LYS A 256 10.20 -13.64 -24.97
N LYS A 257 10.63 -12.70 -24.15
CA LYS A 257 11.31 -12.97 -22.88
C LYS A 257 10.46 -12.64 -21.65
N HIS A 258 9.85 -11.46 -21.62
CA HIS A 258 9.15 -11.00 -20.42
C HIS A 258 7.90 -11.82 -20.11
N VAL A 259 7.61 -11.92 -18.81
CA VAL A 259 6.34 -12.43 -18.30
C VAL A 259 5.20 -11.51 -18.74
N VAL A 260 4.09 -12.12 -19.15
CA VAL A 260 2.80 -11.43 -19.31
C VAL A 260 1.89 -11.84 -18.16
N ILE A 261 1.35 -10.86 -17.46
CA ILE A 261 0.46 -11.02 -16.31
C ILE A 261 -0.95 -10.71 -16.80
N VAL A 262 -1.87 -11.65 -16.57
CA VAL A 262 -3.25 -11.57 -17.05
C VAL A 262 -4.22 -11.53 -15.89
N GLU A 263 -5.24 -10.68 -16.00
CA GLU A 263 -6.23 -10.47 -14.94
C GLU A 263 -7.62 -10.88 -15.39
N GLY A 264 -8.43 -11.36 -14.43
CA GLY A 264 -9.84 -11.64 -14.63
C GLY A 264 -10.73 -10.41 -14.65
N ASN A 265 -12.00 -10.63 -14.97
CA ASN A 265 -13.04 -9.60 -14.77
C ASN A 265 -13.38 -9.47 -13.27
N CYS A 266 -14.37 -8.65 -12.87
CA CYS A 266 -14.74 -8.47 -11.47
C CYS A 266 -13.53 -8.14 -10.58
N TRP A 267 -12.84 -7.04 -10.90
CA TRP A 267 -11.66 -6.57 -10.18
C TRP A 267 -10.57 -7.66 -10.08
N GLY A 268 -10.24 -8.28 -11.22
CA GLY A 268 -9.18 -9.29 -11.31
C GLY A 268 -9.56 -10.69 -10.84
N ASN A 269 -10.80 -10.95 -10.39
CA ASN A 269 -11.14 -12.19 -9.68
C ASN A 269 -12.04 -13.18 -10.45
N ASN A 270 -12.72 -12.75 -11.52
CA ASN A 270 -13.57 -13.64 -12.32
C ASN A 270 -12.81 -14.23 -13.52
N TYR A 271 -12.40 -15.49 -13.36
CA TYR A 271 -11.69 -16.29 -14.35
C TYR A 271 -12.56 -17.20 -15.22
N LYS A 272 -13.90 -17.07 -15.16
CA LYS A 272 -14.80 -17.94 -15.93
C LYS A 272 -14.58 -17.76 -17.43
N GLY A 273 -14.50 -18.89 -18.14
CA GLY A 273 -14.27 -18.94 -19.57
C GLY A 273 -12.82 -18.70 -20.01
N LEU A 274 -11.85 -18.67 -19.07
CA LEU A 274 -10.42 -18.62 -19.40
C LEU A 274 -10.09 -19.75 -20.39
N PRO A 275 -9.48 -19.46 -21.56
CA PRO A 275 -9.03 -20.49 -22.50
C PRO A 275 -7.72 -21.13 -22.01
N PRO A 276 -7.31 -22.30 -22.54
CA PRO A 276 -5.99 -22.87 -22.24
C PRO A 276 -4.87 -21.83 -22.38
N ALA A 277 -3.88 -21.90 -21.49
CA ALA A 277 -2.77 -20.95 -21.45
C ALA A 277 -2.16 -20.74 -22.85
N TRP A 278 -2.24 -19.51 -23.37
CA TRP A 278 -1.79 -19.17 -24.72
C TRP A 278 -0.34 -18.70 -24.78
N ASP A 279 0.30 -18.52 -23.62
CA ASP A 279 1.71 -18.15 -23.51
C ASP A 279 2.43 -19.02 -22.47
N ALA A 280 3.70 -19.30 -22.74
CA ALA A 280 4.56 -20.09 -21.85
C ALA A 280 5.00 -19.30 -20.61
N ASN A 281 5.15 -17.97 -20.74
CA ASN A 281 5.54 -17.04 -19.69
C ASN A 281 4.33 -16.22 -19.19
N MET A 282 3.18 -16.89 -19.01
CA MET A 282 1.95 -16.30 -18.50
C MET A 282 1.82 -16.46 -16.98
N VAL A 283 1.48 -15.39 -16.26
CA VAL A 283 1.12 -15.39 -14.83
C VAL A 283 -0.33 -14.94 -14.71
N LEU A 284 -1.10 -15.56 -13.81
CA LEU A 284 -2.46 -15.12 -13.48
C LEU A 284 -2.41 -14.15 -12.29
N SER A 285 -3.05 -12.99 -12.36
CA SER A 285 -3.09 -12.02 -11.25
C SER A 285 -4.49 -11.88 -10.65
N PHE A 286 -4.58 -11.87 -9.32
CA PHE A 286 -5.84 -11.68 -8.60
C PHE A 286 -5.65 -10.63 -7.52
N HIS A 287 -6.72 -9.91 -7.18
CA HIS A 287 -6.67 -8.84 -6.18
C HIS A 287 -7.46 -9.18 -4.94
N LYS A 288 -6.96 -8.75 -3.78
CA LYS A 288 -7.51 -9.12 -2.48
C LYS A 288 -7.67 -7.88 -1.62
N TYR A 289 -8.91 -7.54 -1.27
CA TYR A 289 -9.21 -6.45 -0.34
C TYR A 289 -10.35 -6.83 0.62
N TRP A 290 -10.17 -6.53 1.91
CA TRP A 290 -11.18 -6.63 2.99
C TRP A 290 -11.92 -7.97 3.15
N ASN A 291 -11.41 -9.05 2.56
CA ASN A 291 -11.90 -10.41 2.76
C ASN A 291 -11.09 -11.10 3.86
N ARG A 292 -11.48 -12.32 4.27
CA ARG A 292 -10.75 -13.09 5.28
C ARG A 292 -9.37 -13.48 4.78
N ASN A 293 -8.41 -13.63 5.69
CA ASN A 293 -7.06 -14.11 5.39
C ASN A 293 -6.94 -15.61 5.74
N ASP A 294 -7.73 -16.44 5.08
CA ASP A 294 -7.73 -17.90 5.24
C ASP A 294 -7.58 -18.62 3.89
N ALA A 295 -7.22 -19.91 3.94
CA ALA A 295 -7.03 -20.73 2.73
C ALA A 295 -8.30 -20.82 1.88
N ALA A 296 -9.49 -20.78 2.50
CA ALA A 296 -10.76 -20.82 1.77
C ALA A 296 -10.93 -19.59 0.87
N SER A 297 -10.50 -18.42 1.34
CA SER A 297 -10.59 -17.16 0.58
C SER A 297 -9.73 -17.10 -0.69
N ILE A 298 -8.74 -18.00 -0.84
CA ILE A 298 -7.87 -18.07 -2.03
C ILE A 298 -7.95 -19.44 -2.73
N ALA A 299 -8.84 -20.33 -2.30
CA ALA A 299 -8.91 -21.70 -2.79
C ALA A 299 -9.15 -21.77 -4.31
N ASP A 300 -10.03 -20.91 -4.83
CA ASP A 300 -10.39 -20.90 -6.25
C ASP A 300 -9.20 -20.49 -7.15
N ILE A 301 -8.43 -19.47 -6.76
CA ILE A 301 -7.27 -19.02 -7.53
C ILE A 301 -6.10 -20.01 -7.42
N VAL A 302 -5.94 -20.67 -6.27
CA VAL A 302 -4.98 -21.77 -6.10
C VAL A 302 -5.36 -22.97 -6.97
N ALA A 303 -6.63 -23.36 -7.00
CA ALA A 303 -7.10 -24.43 -7.89
C ALA A 303 -6.90 -24.07 -9.38
N LEU A 304 -7.03 -22.78 -9.72
CA LEU A 304 -6.75 -22.29 -11.06
C LEU A 304 -5.26 -22.40 -11.42
N ARG A 305 -4.34 -21.97 -10.53
CA ARG A 305 -2.88 -22.16 -10.67
C ARG A 305 -2.54 -23.60 -11.02
N ASP A 306 -3.08 -24.54 -10.23
CA ASP A 306 -2.74 -25.96 -10.33
C ASP A 306 -3.31 -26.58 -11.61
N SER A 307 -4.55 -26.26 -11.96
CA SER A 307 -5.20 -26.78 -13.18
C SER A 307 -4.59 -26.24 -14.48
N TYR A 308 -4.10 -25.00 -14.46
CA TYR A 308 -3.44 -24.38 -15.62
C TYR A 308 -1.94 -24.65 -15.69
N GLY A 309 -1.32 -25.10 -14.60
CA GLY A 309 0.13 -25.21 -14.49
C GLY A 309 0.80 -23.85 -14.75
N ARG A 310 0.27 -22.79 -14.14
CA ARG A 310 0.76 -21.42 -14.27
C ARG A 310 0.80 -20.74 -12.91
N PRO A 311 1.83 -19.94 -12.59
CA PRO A 311 1.88 -19.19 -11.35
C PRO A 311 0.73 -18.20 -11.24
N ILE A 312 0.39 -17.89 -9.99
CA ILE A 312 -0.49 -16.80 -9.62
C ILE A 312 0.30 -15.73 -8.87
N TRP A 313 -0.15 -14.48 -8.94
CA TRP A 313 0.43 -13.32 -8.27
C TRP A 313 -0.68 -12.47 -7.66
N LEU A 314 -0.50 -12.01 -6.42
CA LEU A 314 -1.41 -11.05 -5.80
C LEU A 314 -1.03 -9.65 -6.31
N GLY A 315 -1.58 -9.25 -7.46
CA GLY A 315 -1.18 -8.01 -8.16
C GLY A 315 -1.53 -6.73 -7.40
N GLU A 316 -2.57 -6.77 -6.57
CA GLU A 316 -2.98 -5.69 -5.70
C GLU A 316 -3.65 -6.18 -4.40
N SER A 317 -3.35 -5.45 -3.33
CA SER A 317 -3.97 -5.58 -2.02
C SER A 317 -3.66 -4.34 -1.18
N GLY A 318 -4.31 -4.13 -0.04
CA GLY A 318 -4.01 -2.98 0.82
C GLY A 318 -5.23 -2.41 1.53
N GLU A 319 -5.16 -1.11 1.84
CA GLU A 319 -6.26 -0.32 2.42
C GLU A 319 -6.92 -0.94 3.66
N ASN A 320 -6.08 -1.46 4.58
CA ASN A 320 -6.51 -2.17 5.79
C ASN A 320 -5.44 -2.05 6.89
N SER A 321 -5.69 -2.66 8.04
CA SER A 321 -4.79 -2.62 9.18
C SER A 321 -3.51 -3.44 8.99
N ASN A 322 -2.52 -3.18 9.83
CA ASN A 322 -1.28 -3.98 9.89
C ASN A 322 -1.55 -5.45 10.23
N VAL A 323 -2.58 -5.76 11.03
CA VAL A 323 -2.99 -7.15 11.30
C VAL A 323 -3.43 -7.82 10.01
N TRP A 324 -4.30 -7.16 9.25
CA TRP A 324 -4.76 -7.69 7.98
C TRP A 324 -3.61 -7.84 6.98
N PHE A 325 -2.72 -6.84 6.90
CA PHE A 325 -1.55 -6.88 6.00
C PHE A 325 -0.66 -8.07 6.31
N ARG A 326 -0.27 -8.24 7.57
CA ARG A 326 0.54 -9.37 8.04
C ARG A 326 -0.09 -10.69 7.65
N ASP A 327 -1.38 -10.87 7.94
CA ASP A 327 -2.07 -12.15 7.73
C ASP A 327 -2.30 -12.46 6.25
N ALA A 328 -2.63 -11.46 5.44
CA ALA A 328 -2.74 -11.61 3.99
C ALA A 328 -1.39 -12.02 3.38
N ILE A 329 -0.30 -11.37 3.79
CA ILE A 329 1.06 -11.68 3.31
C ILE A 329 1.49 -13.07 3.79
N ALA A 330 1.29 -13.41 5.06
CA ALA A 330 1.60 -14.74 5.58
C ALA A 330 0.85 -15.85 4.83
N LEU A 331 -0.43 -15.61 4.49
CA LEU A 331 -1.24 -16.53 3.70
C LEU A 331 -0.66 -16.75 2.31
N VAL A 332 -0.40 -15.68 1.55
CA VAL A 332 0.03 -15.82 0.15
C VAL A 332 1.48 -16.29 0.03
N GLU A 333 2.38 -15.84 0.92
CA GLU A 333 3.76 -16.33 0.92
C GLU A 333 3.85 -17.80 1.37
N GLY A 334 2.96 -18.24 2.27
CA GLY A 334 2.84 -19.66 2.64
C GLY A 334 2.50 -20.56 1.44
N GLU A 335 1.84 -20.02 0.43
CA GLU A 335 1.52 -20.66 -0.85
C GLU A 335 2.57 -20.39 -1.95
N GLY A 336 3.67 -19.69 -1.63
CA GLY A 336 4.70 -19.29 -2.58
C GLY A 336 4.26 -18.22 -3.59
N ILE A 337 3.20 -17.46 -3.27
CA ILE A 337 2.61 -16.43 -4.13
C ILE A 337 3.25 -15.08 -3.78
N GLY A 338 3.81 -14.40 -4.79
CA GLY A 338 4.27 -13.02 -4.65
C GLY A 338 3.12 -12.02 -4.59
N TRP A 339 3.38 -10.79 -4.18
CA TRP A 339 2.38 -9.76 -3.96
C TRP A 339 2.89 -8.34 -4.30
N ALA A 340 1.95 -7.45 -4.63
CA ALA A 340 2.16 -6.01 -4.65
C ALA A 340 1.00 -5.30 -3.92
N PHE A 341 1.32 -4.47 -2.93
CA PHE A 341 0.33 -3.74 -2.14
C PHE A 341 0.15 -2.29 -2.61
N TRP A 342 -0.97 -1.69 -2.26
CA TRP A 342 -1.46 -0.41 -2.76
C TRP A 342 -1.78 0.58 -1.64
N PRO A 343 -1.40 1.87 -1.77
CA PRO A 343 -0.27 2.41 -2.56
C PRO A 343 1.00 2.55 -1.71
N LEU A 344 2.15 2.90 -2.32
CA LEU A 344 3.36 3.28 -1.56
C LEU A 344 3.14 4.55 -0.72
N LYS A 345 2.46 5.56 -1.32
CA LYS A 345 2.22 6.86 -0.69
C LYS A 345 0.87 7.44 -1.07
N LYS A 346 0.25 8.18 -0.14
CA LYS A 346 -0.96 8.98 -0.34
C LYS A 346 -1.18 9.91 0.85
N ILE A 347 -2.23 10.74 0.82
CA ILE A 347 -2.74 11.38 2.04
C ILE A 347 -3.50 10.31 2.84
N GLY A 348 -3.07 10.01 4.06
CA GLY A 348 -3.59 8.92 4.88
C GLY A 348 -2.49 8.26 5.70
N PHE A 349 -2.83 7.23 6.48
CA PHE A 349 -1.94 6.66 7.51
C PHE A 349 -1.64 5.16 7.35
N ASN A 350 -2.28 4.48 6.39
CA ASN A 350 -2.29 3.03 6.26
C ASN A 350 -1.37 2.52 5.14
N GLN A 351 -0.35 3.30 4.82
CA GLN A 351 0.64 3.01 3.79
C GLN A 351 2.04 3.43 4.26
N PRO A 352 3.14 2.91 3.67
CA PRO A 352 4.50 3.18 4.16
C PRO A 352 4.87 4.67 4.27
N LEU A 353 4.33 5.51 3.40
CA LEU A 353 4.63 6.95 3.34
C LEU A 353 3.36 7.80 3.31
N GLU A 354 3.21 8.71 4.26
CA GLU A 354 2.11 9.67 4.30
C GLU A 354 2.51 11.03 3.71
N ILE A 355 1.69 11.54 2.81
CA ILE A 355 1.82 12.89 2.25
C ILE A 355 1.06 13.85 3.17
N ASP A 356 1.78 14.76 3.83
CA ASP A 356 1.18 15.95 4.42
C ASP A 356 0.74 16.89 3.29
N PRO A 357 -0.57 17.13 3.08
CA PRO A 357 -1.03 17.99 2.00
C PRO A 357 -0.66 19.46 2.17
N GLY A 358 -0.22 19.86 3.38
CA GLY A 358 0.13 21.22 3.71
C GLY A 358 -1.09 22.15 3.87
N PRO A 359 -0.84 23.42 4.21
CA PRO A 359 -1.90 24.38 4.43
C PRO A 359 -2.66 24.69 3.13
N GLY A 360 -3.96 24.93 3.23
CA GLY A 360 -4.81 25.36 2.12
C GLY A 360 -5.36 24.24 1.24
N TRP A 361 -4.78 23.03 1.24
CA TRP A 361 -5.35 21.91 0.48
C TRP A 361 -6.76 21.55 0.95
N ALA A 362 -7.01 21.57 2.27
CA ALA A 362 -8.34 21.32 2.83
C ALA A 362 -9.40 22.29 2.28
N ALA A 363 -9.04 23.54 1.96
CA ALA A 363 -9.97 24.49 1.33
C ALA A 363 -10.25 24.13 -0.15
N VAL A 364 -9.24 23.64 -0.87
CA VAL A 364 -9.41 23.10 -2.23
C VAL A 364 -10.35 21.88 -2.20
N VAL A 365 -10.12 20.93 -1.30
CA VAL A 365 -10.98 19.76 -1.08
C VAL A 365 -12.42 20.18 -0.74
N ALA A 366 -12.58 21.10 0.21
CA ALA A 366 -13.90 21.58 0.62
C ALA A 366 -14.68 22.20 -0.55
N TRP A 367 -14.03 23.01 -1.39
CA TRP A 367 -14.67 23.54 -2.59
C TRP A 367 -14.98 22.47 -3.63
N MET A 368 -14.01 21.58 -3.92
CA MET A 368 -14.19 20.52 -4.91
C MET A 368 -15.38 19.64 -4.53
N THR A 369 -15.54 19.32 -3.24
CA THR A 369 -16.62 18.48 -2.70
C THR A 369 -17.90 19.25 -2.32
N GLY A 370 -17.98 20.55 -2.61
CA GLY A 370 -19.19 21.36 -2.33
C GLY A 370 -19.43 21.65 -0.84
N LYS A 371 -18.46 21.36 0.02
CA LYS A 371 -18.50 21.56 1.48
C LYS A 371 -17.91 22.90 1.94
N GLY A 372 -17.42 23.72 1.02
CA GLY A 372 -16.81 25.01 1.32
C GLY A 372 -16.86 26.00 0.15
N PRO A 373 -16.58 27.30 0.40
CA PRO A 373 -16.58 28.32 -0.64
C PRO A 373 -15.42 28.12 -1.62
N LYS A 374 -15.54 28.67 -2.84
CA LYS A 374 -14.44 28.69 -3.82
C LYS A 374 -13.27 29.50 -3.26
N PRO A 375 -12.07 28.90 -3.06
CA PRO A 375 -10.92 29.63 -2.58
C PRO A 375 -10.41 30.60 -3.66
N ASP A 376 -9.64 31.59 -3.23
CA ASP A 376 -8.91 32.48 -4.13
C ASP A 376 -7.99 31.65 -5.08
N PRO A 377 -7.97 31.94 -6.40
CA PRO A 377 -7.18 31.16 -7.35
C PRO A 377 -5.66 31.18 -7.13
N ASP A 378 -5.09 32.23 -6.52
CA ASP A 378 -3.66 32.29 -6.20
C ASP A 378 -3.37 31.42 -4.97
N ALA A 379 -4.21 31.51 -3.94
CA ALA A 379 -4.11 30.67 -2.75
C ALA A 379 -4.28 29.17 -3.07
N ALA A 380 -5.26 28.83 -3.91
CA ALA A 380 -5.47 27.46 -4.38
C ALA A 380 -4.29 26.92 -5.18
N TYR A 381 -3.72 27.74 -6.08
CA TYR A 381 -2.54 27.35 -6.84
C TYR A 381 -1.33 27.11 -5.94
N ALA A 382 -1.10 27.97 -4.94
CA ALA A 382 -0.04 27.78 -3.96
C ALA A 382 -0.23 26.48 -3.16
N ALA A 383 -1.46 26.16 -2.73
CA ALA A 383 -1.78 24.92 -2.05
C ALA A 383 -1.53 23.68 -2.94
N MET A 384 -1.91 23.74 -4.21
CA MET A 384 -1.64 22.67 -5.18
C MET A 384 -0.14 22.41 -5.37
N ILE A 385 0.65 23.46 -5.59
CA ILE A 385 2.11 23.32 -5.71
C ILE A 385 2.73 22.81 -4.41
N LYS A 386 2.25 23.28 -3.26
CA LYS A 386 2.73 22.82 -1.95
C LYS A 386 2.45 21.33 -1.73
N LEU A 387 1.27 20.85 -2.12
CA LEU A 387 0.92 19.43 -2.10
C LEU A 387 1.89 18.63 -3.01
N ALA A 388 2.13 19.10 -4.24
CA ALA A 388 3.07 18.45 -5.15
C ALA A 388 4.50 18.40 -4.57
N GLU A 389 5.00 19.48 -3.98
CA GLU A 389 6.29 19.50 -3.30
C GLU A 389 6.33 18.54 -2.11
N ASN A 390 5.30 18.51 -1.28
CA ASN A 390 5.20 17.66 -0.10
C ASN A 390 5.08 16.16 -0.43
N SER A 391 4.76 15.80 -1.68
CA SER A 391 4.76 14.41 -2.14
C SER A 391 6.16 13.79 -2.28
N ARG A 392 7.25 14.59 -2.21
CA ARG A 392 8.63 14.09 -2.20
C ARG A 392 8.91 13.22 -0.99
N PHE A 393 9.69 12.15 -1.19
CA PHE A 393 10.11 11.21 -0.16
C PHE A 393 10.58 11.90 1.13
N GLU A 394 11.46 12.90 1.04
CA GLU A 394 12.08 13.54 2.21
C GLU A 394 11.10 14.42 3.01
N ARG A 395 9.89 14.65 2.49
CA ARG A 395 8.83 15.41 3.14
C ARG A 395 7.67 14.52 3.60
N ASN A 396 7.68 13.24 3.26
CA ASN A 396 6.66 12.31 3.69
C ASN A 396 6.87 11.90 5.15
N ILE A 397 5.78 11.60 5.84
CA ILE A 397 5.78 11.03 7.18
C ILE A 397 5.93 9.51 7.03
N PRO A 398 7.00 8.88 7.54
CA PRO A 398 7.19 7.44 7.41
C PRO A 398 6.34 6.67 8.42
N HIS A 399 5.79 5.54 7.98
CA HIS A 399 5.04 4.57 8.79
C HIS A 399 5.83 3.26 8.88
N PRO A 400 6.87 3.18 9.75
CA PRO A 400 7.72 2.00 9.85
C PRO A 400 6.98 0.78 10.42
N ASP A 401 5.86 0.99 11.11
CA ASP A 401 4.95 -0.06 11.56
C ASP A 401 4.30 -0.80 10.38
N VAL A 402 3.90 -0.07 9.32
CA VAL A 402 3.39 -0.68 8.10
C VAL A 402 4.45 -1.55 7.44
N VAL A 403 5.67 -1.01 7.27
CA VAL A 403 6.80 -1.77 6.68
C VAL A 403 7.13 -3.01 7.52
N ASP A 404 7.15 -2.88 8.84
CA ASP A 404 7.41 -3.97 9.77
C ASP A 404 6.34 -5.08 9.68
N ALA A 405 5.06 -4.69 9.62
CA ALA A 405 3.93 -5.59 9.46
C ALA A 405 3.95 -6.36 8.15
N MET A 406 4.49 -5.76 7.08
CA MET A 406 4.52 -6.37 5.76
C MET A 406 5.72 -7.29 5.55
N LEU A 407 6.91 -6.92 6.05
CA LEU A 407 8.15 -7.62 5.67
C LEU A 407 8.72 -8.49 6.79
N ARG A 408 8.55 -8.08 8.06
CA ARG A 408 9.10 -8.83 9.19
C ARG A 408 8.05 -9.71 9.85
N GLN A 409 6.92 -9.15 10.25
CA GLN A 409 5.93 -9.84 11.09
C GLN A 409 5.38 -11.15 10.49
N PRO A 410 5.26 -11.33 9.15
CA PRO A 410 4.86 -12.62 8.56
C PRO A 410 5.86 -13.76 8.82
N HIS A 411 7.11 -13.45 9.20
CA HIS A 411 8.19 -14.41 9.42
C HIS A 411 8.77 -14.39 10.84
N ASP A 412 8.58 -13.29 11.57
CA ASP A 412 9.07 -13.08 12.93
C ASP A 412 8.03 -12.30 13.73
N ALA A 413 7.27 -13.01 14.57
CA ALA A 413 6.19 -12.45 15.39
C ALA A 413 6.68 -11.71 16.65
N SER A 414 8.00 -11.57 16.87
CA SER A 414 8.51 -10.94 18.11
C SER A 414 8.19 -9.43 18.17
N ALA A 415 8.04 -8.91 19.39
CA ALA A 415 7.91 -7.46 19.60
C ALA A 415 9.28 -6.77 19.48
N ARG A 416 9.30 -5.56 18.92
CA ARG A 416 10.48 -4.70 18.83
C ARG A 416 10.15 -3.27 19.28
N PRO A 417 11.08 -2.52 19.88
CA PRO A 417 10.82 -1.12 20.21
C PRO A 417 10.47 -0.32 18.95
N PHE A 418 9.36 0.41 18.96
CA PHE A 418 9.04 1.39 17.91
C PHE A 418 9.96 2.61 18.03
N VAL A 419 10.08 3.13 19.25
CA VAL A 419 11.10 4.09 19.64
C VAL A 419 12.00 3.45 20.68
N ARG A 420 13.31 3.73 20.59
CA ARG A 420 14.25 3.24 21.60
C ARG A 420 14.10 4.03 22.90
N HIS A 421 13.64 3.38 23.95
CA HIS A 421 13.48 3.98 25.28
C HIS A 421 14.63 3.54 26.19
N ARG A 422 15.47 4.49 26.61
CA ARG A 422 16.60 4.26 27.54
C ARG A 422 16.43 5.08 28.80
N LEU A 423 16.48 4.42 29.95
CA LEU A 423 16.45 5.07 31.25
C LEU A 423 17.84 5.59 31.62
N GLY A 424 17.87 6.86 32.01
CA GLY A 424 19.04 7.54 32.54
C GLY A 424 18.76 8.13 33.93
N THR A 425 19.49 9.20 34.26
CA THR A 425 19.31 9.96 35.51
C THR A 425 18.19 11.01 35.43
N ALA A 426 17.77 11.39 34.23
CA ALA A 426 16.62 12.26 34.00
C ALA A 426 15.34 11.43 33.81
N PRO A 427 14.15 11.99 34.11
CA PRO A 427 12.89 11.36 33.77
C PRO A 427 12.78 11.05 32.27
N LEU A 428 12.26 9.87 31.94
CA LEU A 428 11.99 9.45 30.57
C LEU A 428 10.48 9.48 30.33
N THR A 429 10.02 10.34 29.43
CA THR A 429 8.63 10.35 28.96
C THR A 429 8.50 9.56 27.66
N ILE A 430 7.56 8.63 27.65
CA ILE A 430 7.18 7.77 26.54
C ILE A 430 5.77 8.17 26.11
N ARG A 431 5.54 8.51 24.84
CA ARG A 431 4.17 8.75 24.35
C ARG A 431 3.42 7.43 24.33
N ALA A 432 2.14 7.44 24.70
CA ALA A 432 1.34 6.21 24.69
C ALA A 432 1.26 5.59 23.29
N ALA A 433 1.21 6.43 22.25
CA ALA A 433 1.21 6.00 20.86
C ALA A 433 2.54 5.36 20.38
N ASP A 434 3.63 5.45 21.15
CA ASP A 434 4.95 4.88 20.82
C ASP A 434 5.13 3.44 21.36
N TYR A 435 4.05 2.68 21.51
CA TYR A 435 4.13 1.26 21.90
C TYR A 435 4.91 0.43 20.88
N ASP A 436 5.43 -0.72 21.32
CA ASP A 436 6.29 -1.60 20.52
C ASP A 436 5.65 -1.96 19.16
N LEU A 437 6.51 -2.22 18.17
CA LEU A 437 6.15 -2.88 16.93
C LEU A 437 5.89 -4.36 17.17
N GLY A 438 4.85 -4.90 16.55
CA GLY A 438 4.62 -6.34 16.48
C GLY A 438 3.15 -6.70 16.32
N PRO A 439 2.85 -8.00 16.20
CA PRO A 439 1.47 -8.50 16.09
C PRO A 439 0.56 -8.06 17.24
N ALA A 440 -0.73 -7.85 16.94
CA ALA A 440 -1.79 -7.87 17.94
C ALA A 440 -1.71 -9.17 18.77
N GLY A 441 -1.92 -9.07 20.08
CA GLY A 441 -1.66 -10.12 21.06
C GLY A 441 -0.20 -10.24 21.53
N VAL A 442 0.76 -9.56 20.87
CA VAL A 442 2.19 -9.60 21.23
C VAL A 442 2.74 -8.23 21.66
N ALA A 443 2.46 -7.18 20.87
CA ALA A 443 2.89 -5.81 21.16
C ALA A 443 1.77 -4.92 21.71
N TYR A 444 0.53 -5.21 21.34
CA TYR A 444 -0.67 -4.54 21.83
C TYR A 444 -1.86 -5.50 21.74
N ALA A 445 -3.00 -5.14 22.31
CA ALA A 445 -4.29 -5.72 21.95
C ALA A 445 -5.37 -4.64 21.98
N ASP A 446 -6.24 -4.70 20.97
CA ASP A 446 -7.40 -3.83 20.78
C ASP A 446 -8.64 -4.70 20.51
N THR A 447 -9.83 -4.15 20.75
CA THR A 447 -11.10 -4.83 20.47
C THR A 447 -11.43 -4.94 18.99
N VAL A 448 -10.95 -4.00 18.16
CA VAL A 448 -11.10 -4.04 16.69
C VAL A 448 -9.76 -3.80 16.03
N ASP A 449 -9.23 -4.81 15.34
CA ASP A 449 -7.85 -4.75 14.82
C ASP A 449 -7.74 -4.83 13.29
N ALA A 450 -8.85 -5.07 12.58
CA ALA A 450 -8.89 -5.20 11.13
C ALA A 450 -10.32 -5.06 10.57
N ASN A 451 -10.42 -4.80 9.26
CA ASN A 451 -11.70 -4.71 8.55
C ASN A 451 -11.91 -5.89 7.59
N TYR A 452 -13.04 -6.61 7.74
CA TYR A 452 -13.41 -7.78 6.95
C TYR A 452 -14.76 -7.64 6.22
N HIS A 453 -15.22 -6.42 5.95
CA HIS A 453 -16.60 -6.14 5.50
C HIS A 453 -17.03 -6.91 4.24
N VAL A 454 -16.11 -7.16 3.30
CA VAL A 454 -16.42 -7.93 2.08
C VAL A 454 -16.78 -9.38 2.43
N ALA A 455 -16.09 -9.98 3.40
CA ALA A 455 -16.35 -11.37 3.78
C ALA A 455 -17.49 -11.52 4.79
N THR A 456 -17.77 -10.51 5.61
CA THR A 456 -18.87 -10.56 6.58
C THR A 456 -20.19 -10.09 6.00
N GLY A 457 -20.18 -9.42 4.85
CA GLY A 457 -21.34 -8.68 4.33
C GLY A 457 -21.79 -7.56 5.27
N GLY A 458 -20.95 -7.19 6.23
CA GLY A 458 -21.22 -6.19 7.25
C GLY A 458 -20.75 -4.79 6.84
N GLU A 459 -20.93 -3.83 7.74
CA GLU A 459 -20.44 -2.47 7.54
C GLU A 459 -18.92 -2.39 7.68
N ARG A 460 -18.33 -1.35 7.08
CA ARG A 460 -16.92 -1.05 7.26
C ARG A 460 -16.67 -0.62 8.71
N VAL A 461 -15.77 -1.33 9.37
CA VAL A 461 -15.28 -0.95 10.70
C VAL A 461 -13.94 -0.23 10.57
N LEU A 462 -13.74 0.78 11.41
CA LEU A 462 -12.42 1.36 11.64
C LEU A 462 -11.70 0.45 12.64
N TRP A 463 -10.42 0.19 12.38
CA TRP A 463 -9.54 -0.48 13.34
C TRP A 463 -8.74 0.51 14.17
N ASN A 464 -8.67 1.77 13.76
CA ASN A 464 -8.16 2.88 14.55
C ASN A 464 -9.12 4.04 14.31
N ASN A 465 -9.95 4.33 15.29
CA ASN A 465 -11.04 5.30 15.25
C ASN A 465 -10.56 6.72 14.96
N GLY A 466 -9.30 7.05 15.28
CA GLY A 466 -8.73 8.36 14.98
C GLY A 466 -8.05 8.43 13.60
N VAL A 467 -7.87 7.31 12.89
CA VAL A 467 -7.44 7.25 11.47
C VAL A 467 -6.11 7.99 11.25
N THR A 468 -5.17 7.84 12.18
CA THR A 468 -3.91 8.60 12.19
C THR A 468 -2.80 7.84 12.90
N TYR A 469 -1.56 8.28 12.65
CA TYR A 469 -0.33 7.95 13.38
C TYR A 469 0.18 6.53 13.21
N ARG A 470 -0.61 5.49 13.46
CA ARG A 470 -0.23 4.08 13.26
C ARG A 470 -1.35 3.30 12.61
N ASN A 471 -0.98 2.35 11.75
CA ASN A 471 -1.92 1.48 11.05
C ASN A 471 -2.31 0.22 11.82
N ASP A 472 -1.83 0.10 13.07
CA ASP A 472 -2.26 -0.90 14.04
C ASP A 472 -3.68 -0.62 14.55
N GLY A 473 -4.23 -1.60 15.26
CA GLY A 473 -5.59 -1.55 15.82
C GLY A 473 -5.77 -0.60 17.02
N VAL A 474 -4.69 -0.01 17.57
CA VAL A 474 -4.85 0.89 18.72
C VAL A 474 -5.48 2.21 18.26
N ASP A 475 -6.54 2.62 18.95
CA ASP A 475 -7.21 3.90 18.72
C ASP A 475 -6.35 5.10 19.11
N ILE A 476 -5.93 5.90 18.12
CA ILE A 476 -5.04 7.05 18.32
C ILE A 476 -5.66 8.29 17.69
N ALA A 477 -5.84 9.35 18.48
CA ALA A 477 -6.26 10.66 18.00
C ALA A 477 -5.14 11.69 18.11
N ARG A 478 -5.31 12.83 17.43
CA ARG A 478 -4.46 14.02 17.60
C ARG A 478 -5.19 15.07 18.42
N GLU A 479 -4.52 15.62 19.42
CA GLU A 479 -5.02 16.78 20.15
C GLU A 479 -4.88 18.06 19.29
N ALA A 480 -5.37 19.19 19.81
CA ALA A 480 -5.40 20.47 19.09
C ALA A 480 -4.00 20.97 18.63
N ASP A 481 -2.93 20.62 19.34
CA ASP A 481 -1.54 20.92 18.97
C ASP A 481 -0.86 19.79 18.17
N SER A 482 -1.65 18.87 17.63
CA SER A 482 -1.23 17.71 16.82
C SER A 482 -0.48 16.60 17.55
N ARG A 483 -0.31 16.68 18.88
CA ARG A 483 0.29 15.60 19.67
C ARG A 483 -0.62 14.35 19.64
N PRO A 484 -0.07 13.14 19.45
CA PRO A 484 -0.88 11.93 19.45
C PRO A 484 -1.23 11.50 20.88
N ALA A 485 -2.44 11.00 21.08
CA ALA A 485 -2.89 10.36 22.30
C ALA A 485 -3.67 9.09 21.96
N VAL A 486 -3.51 8.05 22.77
CA VAL A 486 -4.35 6.85 22.68
C VAL A 486 -5.70 7.22 23.27
N VAL A 487 -6.77 7.04 22.50
CA VAL A 487 -8.15 7.31 22.89
C VAL A 487 -8.92 6.00 22.91
N ASP A 488 -10.14 6.01 23.45
CA ASP A 488 -11.00 4.82 23.51
C ASP A 488 -10.30 3.56 24.08
N PHE A 489 -9.35 3.76 25.01
CA PHE A 489 -8.59 2.68 25.64
C PHE A 489 -9.48 1.94 26.65
N VAL A 490 -10.08 0.83 26.23
CA VAL A 490 -11.15 0.16 26.97
C VAL A 490 -10.71 -1.15 27.63
N THR A 491 -11.55 -1.63 28.53
CA THR A 491 -11.30 -2.81 29.36
C THR A 491 -10.87 -4.02 28.52
N GLY A 492 -9.68 -4.55 28.84
CA GLY A 492 -9.08 -5.70 28.16
C GLY A 492 -7.90 -5.31 27.28
N GLU A 493 -7.86 -4.07 26.79
CA GLU A 493 -6.81 -3.56 25.91
C GLU A 493 -5.52 -3.28 26.65
N TRP A 494 -4.41 -3.39 25.92
CA TRP A 494 -3.09 -3.14 26.48
C TRP A 494 -2.07 -2.78 25.40
N MET A 495 -1.00 -2.12 25.84
CA MET A 495 0.13 -1.71 25.02
C MET A 495 1.44 -2.07 25.72
N ARG A 496 2.41 -2.59 24.96
CA ARG A 496 3.74 -2.96 25.44
C ARG A 496 4.77 -1.89 25.06
N TYR A 497 5.69 -1.58 25.96
CA TYR A 497 6.80 -0.65 25.75
C TYR A 497 8.11 -1.30 26.20
N SER A 498 9.05 -1.48 25.29
CA SER A 498 10.39 -2.00 25.59
C SER A 498 11.30 -0.89 26.14
N VAL A 499 11.69 -1.00 27.41
CA VAL A 499 12.52 -0.01 28.11
C VAL A 499 13.86 -0.60 28.52
N GLU A 500 14.96 0.06 28.17
CA GLU A 500 16.33 -0.33 28.49
C GLU A 500 16.84 0.44 29.72
N ALA A 501 17.17 -0.27 30.81
CA ALA A 501 17.79 0.30 31.99
C ALA A 501 19.27 -0.09 32.09
N ALA A 502 20.17 0.87 32.29
CA ALA A 502 21.60 0.58 32.41
C ALA A 502 21.95 -0.19 33.70
N GLN A 503 21.18 0.02 34.76
CA GLN A 503 21.33 -0.63 36.06
C GLN A 503 19.95 -0.97 36.62
N ALA A 504 19.88 -1.96 37.50
CA ALA A 504 18.65 -2.26 38.21
C ALA A 504 18.30 -1.11 39.18
N GLY A 505 17.01 -0.83 39.36
CA GLY A 505 16.57 0.27 40.22
C GLY A 505 15.06 0.31 40.44
N HIS A 506 14.61 1.39 41.07
CA HIS A 506 13.20 1.68 41.27
C HIS A 506 12.85 3.05 40.68
N TRP A 507 11.74 3.11 39.97
CA TRP A 507 11.20 4.32 39.38
C TRP A 507 9.80 4.62 39.90
N THR A 508 9.43 5.88 39.84
CA THR A 508 8.04 6.31 39.88
C THR A 508 7.55 6.43 38.45
N ALA A 509 6.47 5.70 38.13
CA ALA A 509 5.79 5.80 36.85
C ALA A 509 4.60 6.75 36.99
N THR A 510 4.62 7.86 36.25
CA THR A 510 3.49 8.78 36.14
C THR A 510 2.81 8.55 34.80
N ILE A 511 1.53 8.22 34.80
CA ILE A 511 0.71 8.06 33.60
C ILE A 511 -0.16 9.29 33.46
N ARG A 512 -0.09 9.93 32.30
CA ARG A 512 -0.92 11.08 31.95
C ARG A 512 -2.15 10.60 31.19
N ALA A 513 -3.31 10.65 31.83
CA ALA A 513 -4.55 10.04 31.35
C ALA A 513 -5.78 10.90 31.67
N ARG A 514 -6.90 10.61 30.99
CA ARG A 514 -8.24 11.17 31.30
C ARG A 514 -9.32 10.12 31.06
N SER A 515 -10.48 10.29 31.69
CA SER A 515 -11.66 9.45 31.50
C SER A 515 -12.87 10.18 32.09
N ALA A 516 -13.93 10.41 31.30
CA ALA A 516 -15.10 11.12 31.80
C ALA A 516 -15.86 10.32 32.87
N LYS A 517 -15.77 8.99 32.83
CA LYS A 517 -16.43 8.07 33.78
C LYS A 517 -15.53 7.68 34.96
N GLY A 518 -14.23 7.96 34.88
CA GLY A 518 -13.22 7.37 35.73
C GLY A 518 -13.02 5.89 35.42
N GLY A 519 -11.98 5.30 36.01
CA GLY A 519 -11.67 3.90 35.75
C GLY A 519 -10.46 3.39 36.52
N THR A 520 -9.93 2.26 36.07
CA THR A 520 -8.70 1.66 36.59
C THR A 520 -7.82 1.24 35.43
N ILE A 521 -6.57 1.70 35.45
CA ILE A 521 -5.50 1.26 34.56
C ILE A 521 -4.43 0.52 35.36
N ALA A 522 -3.54 -0.21 34.70
CA ALA A 522 -2.43 -0.90 35.35
C ALA A 522 -1.14 -0.81 34.54
N LEU A 523 -0.02 -0.71 35.26
CA LEU A 523 1.33 -0.90 34.70
C LEU A 523 1.90 -2.22 35.23
N GLY A 524 1.98 -3.23 34.37
CA GLY A 524 2.15 -4.61 34.79
C GLY A 524 1.00 -5.04 35.71
N GLU A 525 1.32 -5.58 36.88
CA GLU A 525 0.32 -5.99 37.89
C GLU A 525 -0.16 -4.84 38.79
N ARG A 526 0.43 -3.65 38.68
CA ARG A 526 0.16 -2.52 39.58
C ARG A 526 -1.01 -1.71 39.06
N ARG A 527 -2.16 -1.81 39.73
CA ARG A 527 -3.37 -1.06 39.41
C ARG A 527 -3.34 0.34 40.00
N ILE A 528 -3.92 1.30 39.30
CA ILE A 528 -4.13 2.67 39.76
C ILE A 528 -5.51 3.17 39.31
N ALA A 529 -6.21 3.83 40.25
CA ALA A 529 -7.48 4.47 39.96
C ALA A 529 -7.25 5.73 39.12
N LEU A 530 -8.04 5.90 38.07
CA LEU A 530 -8.13 7.12 37.28
C LEU A 530 -9.42 7.86 37.68
N PRO A 531 -9.33 9.02 38.35
CA PRO A 531 -10.51 9.80 38.70
C PRO A 531 -11.28 10.26 37.46
N ALA A 532 -12.59 10.42 37.61
CA ALA A 532 -13.45 10.93 36.54
C ALA A 532 -13.10 12.40 36.23
N SER A 533 -12.66 12.66 35.01
CA SER A 533 -12.38 13.99 34.46
C SER A 533 -12.18 13.96 32.95
N THR A 534 -12.65 15.01 32.28
CA THR A 534 -12.34 15.28 30.87
C THR A 534 -10.97 15.94 30.68
N GLU A 535 -10.36 16.43 31.74
CA GLU A 535 -9.04 17.05 31.72
C GLU A 535 -7.93 16.01 31.88
N TRP A 536 -6.76 16.28 31.30
CA TRP A 536 -5.57 15.44 31.47
C TRP A 536 -5.07 15.49 32.92
N GLN A 537 -4.89 14.32 33.52
CA GLN A 537 -4.42 14.15 34.89
C GLN A 537 -3.22 13.22 34.95
N ASP A 538 -2.38 13.44 35.96
CA ASP A 538 -1.22 12.59 36.23
C ASP A 538 -1.54 11.64 37.38
N VAL A 539 -1.49 10.33 37.13
CA VAL A 539 -1.64 9.28 38.15
C VAL A 539 -0.32 8.53 38.32
N ALA A 540 0.16 8.39 39.56
CA ALA A 540 1.51 7.89 39.83
C ALA A 540 1.54 6.52 40.53
N ILE A 541 2.34 5.60 39.99
CA ILE A 541 2.66 4.30 40.56
C ILE A 541 4.11 4.34 41.06
N SER A 542 4.29 4.28 42.37
CA SER A 542 5.63 4.26 42.99
C SER A 542 6.24 2.86 43.02
N GLY A 543 7.57 2.81 42.98
CA GLY A 543 8.33 1.58 43.24
C GLY A 543 8.27 0.56 42.10
N VAL A 544 8.17 1.02 40.86
CA VAL A 544 8.32 0.18 39.66
C VAL A 544 9.76 -0.28 39.59
N ALA A 545 9.99 -1.56 39.88
CA ALA A 545 11.32 -2.16 39.84
C ALA A 545 11.66 -2.60 38.42
N LEU A 546 12.80 -2.17 37.89
CA LEU A 546 13.31 -2.63 36.60
C LEU A 546 14.71 -3.24 36.79
N PRO A 547 14.98 -4.43 36.25
CA PRO A 547 16.33 -4.99 36.20
C PRO A 547 17.20 -4.22 35.20
N ALA A 548 18.52 -4.43 35.26
CA ALA A 548 19.40 -3.98 34.20
C ALA A 548 19.08 -4.73 32.88
N GLY A 549 19.15 -4.03 31.75
CA GLY A 549 18.82 -4.54 30.42
C GLY A 549 17.43 -4.07 29.94
N THR A 550 16.93 -4.73 28.88
CA THR A 550 15.64 -4.41 28.28
C THR A 550 14.51 -5.16 28.99
N THR A 551 13.51 -4.41 29.47
CA THR A 551 12.32 -4.94 30.14
C THR A 551 11.06 -4.44 29.43
N PRO A 552 10.09 -5.32 29.12
CA PRO A 552 8.79 -4.88 28.62
C PRO A 552 7.93 -4.33 29.76
N LEU A 553 7.40 -3.13 29.57
CA LEU A 553 6.35 -2.55 30.40
C LEU A 553 5.01 -2.69 29.67
N ILE A 554 3.97 -3.13 30.39
CA ILE A 554 2.63 -3.30 29.81
C ILE A 554 1.68 -2.34 30.50
N LEU A 555 1.12 -1.38 29.75
CA LEU A 555 0.02 -0.54 30.21
C LEU A 555 -1.30 -1.18 29.79
N ARG A 556 -2.23 -1.35 30.72
CA ARG A 556 -3.52 -2.05 30.51
C ARG A 556 -4.70 -1.24 31.02
N ALA A 557 -5.80 -1.23 30.27
CA ALA A 557 -7.10 -0.82 30.77
C ALA A 557 -7.76 -2.00 31.51
N VAL A 558 -7.87 -1.89 32.83
CA VAL A 558 -8.38 -2.97 33.70
C VAL A 558 -9.90 -2.87 33.88
N ALA A 559 -10.38 -1.66 34.09
CA ALA A 559 -11.79 -1.34 34.22
C ALA A 559 -11.98 0.11 33.76
N CYS A 560 -12.07 0.32 32.46
CA CYS A 560 -12.33 1.61 31.85
C CYS A 560 -13.11 1.44 30.56
N GLY A 561 -13.97 2.42 30.24
CA GLY A 561 -14.79 2.38 29.02
C GLY A 561 -14.65 3.63 28.15
N ASP A 562 -13.76 4.55 28.49
CA ASP A 562 -13.53 5.83 27.81
C ASP A 562 -12.16 6.44 28.20
N CYS A 563 -11.18 5.61 28.58
CA CYS A 563 -9.87 6.12 28.97
C CYS A 563 -9.14 6.65 27.75
N ALA A 564 -8.41 7.74 27.94
CA ALA A 564 -7.38 8.18 27.03
C ALA A 564 -6.06 8.30 27.77
N VAL A 565 -4.96 7.97 27.09
CA VAL A 565 -3.60 8.01 27.62
C VAL A 565 -2.73 8.82 26.67
N GLU A 566 -2.07 9.84 27.19
CA GLU A 566 -1.13 10.66 26.42
C GLU A 566 0.30 10.13 26.55
N SER A 567 0.73 9.83 27.78
CA SER A 567 2.12 9.43 28.03
C SER A 567 2.32 8.66 29.34
N LEU A 568 3.46 7.98 29.41
CA LEU A 568 4.04 7.34 30.59
C LEU A 568 5.40 7.97 30.86
N THR A 569 5.62 8.51 32.06
CA THR A 569 6.90 9.09 32.49
C THR A 569 7.51 8.24 33.60
N LEU A 570 8.76 7.80 33.42
CA LEU A 570 9.54 7.07 34.43
C LEU A 570 10.58 8.01 35.02
N ALA A 571 10.40 8.37 36.30
CA ALA A 571 11.35 9.19 37.05
C ALA A 571 12.15 8.31 38.04
N PRO A 572 13.48 8.41 38.08
CA PRO A 572 14.28 7.71 39.09
C PRO A 572 13.81 8.09 40.50
N ARG A 573 13.77 7.10 41.39
CA ARG A 573 13.42 7.32 42.80
C ARG A 573 14.63 7.66 43.65
#